data_AF-A0A1Y3YFZ1-F1
#
_entry.id   AF-A0A1Y3YFZ1-F1
#
_cell.length_a   1.000
_cell.length_b   1.000
_cell.length_c   1.000
_cell.angle_alpha   90.00
_cell.angle_beta   90.00
_cell.angle_gamma   90.00
#
_symmetry.space_group_name_H-M   'P 1'
#
loop_
_entity.id
_entity.type
_entity.pdbx_description
1 polymer ?
#
loop_
_entity_poly.entity_id
_entity_poly.type
_entity_poly.pdbx_seq_one_letter_code
_entity_poly.pdbx_strand_id
1 'polypeptide(L)'
;MERIIELNQEDKRVYPLSHSEGVLLSNTSEISLFESIYGLKDMVKLFSGSDMTDFSNTTWIKDTGGIKATNTGSGNYLKIDKDYFCDIRHVRMKLYLGSDNRLMLAFASKGIGKGVVPSTFYVDMSTQKLGMYKLTGPLAYAESVSDEIWGETGFSDNFGNGEYIIDIIKNGRTNILRLTSYLSGRSSEIICDDTIWSVGAQNGPLYVYLDKGSDMPIIRYIDICTLKEPDVVFAGDSITEGFCVEDLRYRVAELFRTEHPNHKVMIAARGGCTIEAILQRFSTEFDIYRPKRMVVNIGANGGNSTGLLNTLKQRCDAIGCKLYLCYNVCYTSAVEERKHQYVNAMIESWSAENGVIGARYDIATALDNNPVNDESQLPDESLFSRNTQPYNLHPNQAGQIEMYRRLSIDLPDLFYCIG
;
A
#
# COMPACT_ATOMS: atom_id res chain seq x y z
N MET A 1 36.37 -3.26 12.20
CA MET A 1 37.25 -2.16 11.75
C MET A 1 37.16 -2.16 10.24
N GLU A 2 36.08 -1.57 9.72
CA GLU A 2 35.70 -1.67 8.31
C GLU A 2 36.28 -0.51 7.50
N ARG A 3 36.81 -0.86 6.33
CA ARG A 3 37.46 0.05 5.38
C ARG A 3 36.42 0.86 4.64
N ILE A 4 36.46 2.17 4.81
CA ILE A 4 35.82 3.14 3.92
C ILE A 4 36.61 3.13 2.61
N ILE A 5 35.94 2.82 1.50
CA ILE A 5 36.46 3.07 0.15
C ILE A 5 35.85 4.40 -0.30
N GLU A 6 36.65 5.47 -0.26
CA GLU A 6 36.29 6.75 -0.87
C GLU A 6 36.53 6.67 -2.38
N LEU A 7 35.52 7.04 -3.17
CA LEU A 7 35.65 7.37 -4.59
C LEU A 7 35.08 8.78 -4.83
N ASN A 8 35.96 9.76 -5.00
CA ASN A 8 35.75 11.00 -5.76
C ASN A 8 35.98 10.69 -7.25
N GLN A 9 35.42 11.34 -8.28
CA GLN A 9 34.67 12.57 -8.46
C GLN A 9 34.08 12.50 -9.89
N GLU A 10 32.84 12.98 -10.10
CA GLU A 10 32.38 13.78 -11.27
C GLU A 10 30.83 13.95 -11.20
N ASP A 11 30.41 15.08 -10.63
CA ASP A 11 29.14 15.81 -10.80
C ASP A 11 27.77 15.09 -10.85
N LYS A 12 27.62 13.97 -10.14
CA LYS A 12 26.29 13.48 -9.73
C LYS A 12 26.26 13.16 -8.24
N ARG A 13 25.36 13.80 -7.49
CA ARG A 13 25.05 13.38 -6.11
C ARG A 13 24.29 12.06 -6.16
N VAL A 14 25.00 10.98 -5.88
CA VAL A 14 24.41 9.74 -5.40
C VAL A 14 24.25 9.89 -3.89
N TYR A 15 23.03 9.87 -3.37
CA TYR A 15 22.82 9.83 -1.92
C TYR A 15 22.90 8.38 -1.44
N PRO A 16 23.83 8.04 -0.53
CA PRO A 16 23.76 6.80 0.22
C PRO A 16 22.60 6.88 1.22
N LEU A 17 21.71 5.88 1.19
CA LEU A 17 20.71 5.68 2.23
C LEU A 17 21.41 5.20 3.50
N SER A 18 21.71 6.11 4.42
CA SER A 18 22.06 5.75 5.79
C SER A 18 21.46 6.72 6.79
N HIS A 19 20.63 6.17 7.69
CA HIS A 19 20.38 6.63 9.05
C HIS A 19 20.16 8.13 9.25
N SER A 20 18.90 8.57 9.25
CA SER A 20 18.46 9.67 10.12
C SER A 20 16.94 9.71 10.20
N GLU A 21 16.42 9.77 11.42
CA GLU A 21 15.16 10.44 11.72
C GLU A 21 15.19 11.83 11.07
N GLY A 22 14.26 12.12 10.16
CA GLY A 22 14.28 13.38 9.44
C GLY A 22 13.12 13.50 8.46
N VAL A 23 12.15 14.34 8.79
CA VAL A 23 11.12 14.81 7.87
C VAL A 23 11.82 15.63 6.78
N LEU A 24 11.83 15.12 5.54
CA LEU A 24 12.31 15.86 4.37
C LEU A 24 11.19 16.80 3.89
N LEU A 25 11.26 18.07 4.32
CA LEU A 25 10.53 19.17 3.70
C LEU A 25 11.44 19.79 2.62
N SER A 26 11.30 19.40 1.35
CA SER A 26 12.03 20.05 0.25
C SER A 26 11.14 21.06 -0.49
N ASN A 27 11.44 22.35 -0.31
CA ASN A 27 10.77 23.48 -0.97
C ASN A 27 11.49 23.96 -2.24
N THR A 28 12.03 23.07 -3.06
CA THR A 28 12.64 23.46 -4.34
C THR A 28 12.39 22.42 -5.41
N SER A 29 11.76 22.88 -6.49
CA SER A 29 11.41 22.16 -7.71
C SER A 29 12.62 21.52 -8.40
N GLU A 30 12.75 20.20 -8.28
CA GLU A 30 13.29 19.34 -9.32
C GLU A 30 12.39 18.11 -9.36
N ILE A 31 11.68 17.93 -10.48
CA ILE A 31 11.01 16.71 -10.95
C ILE A 31 10.75 15.71 -9.81
N SER A 32 9.61 15.92 -9.14
CA SER A 32 8.84 14.95 -8.35
C SER A 32 9.48 13.56 -8.36
N LEU A 33 10.01 13.07 -7.23
CA LEU A 33 10.61 11.73 -7.09
C LEU A 33 9.81 10.62 -7.83
N PHE A 34 8.49 10.79 -7.93
CA PHE A 34 7.58 9.96 -8.73
C PHE A 34 7.92 9.87 -10.24
N GLU A 35 8.22 10.99 -10.91
CA GLU A 35 8.61 11.01 -12.33
C GLU A 35 10.00 10.39 -12.57
N SER A 36 10.84 10.34 -11.54
CA SER A 36 12.19 9.77 -11.64
C SER A 36 12.24 8.24 -11.53
N ILE A 37 11.22 7.60 -10.93
CA ILE A 37 11.20 6.14 -10.72
C ILE A 37 10.16 5.45 -11.62
N TYR A 38 8.98 6.04 -11.81
CA TYR A 38 7.92 5.49 -12.66
C TYR A 38 7.27 6.61 -13.46
N GLY A 39 7.75 6.84 -14.68
CA GLY A 39 7.09 7.79 -15.58
C GLY A 39 5.63 7.38 -15.83
N LEU A 40 4.75 8.33 -16.18
CA LEU A 40 3.33 8.05 -16.51
C LEU A 40 3.15 6.94 -17.57
N LYS A 41 4.17 6.71 -18.42
CA LYS A 41 4.22 5.62 -19.40
C LYS A 41 4.20 4.22 -18.79
N ASP A 42 4.65 4.08 -17.56
CA ASP A 42 4.72 2.82 -16.82
C ASP A 42 3.48 2.60 -15.96
N MET A 43 2.45 3.45 -16.10
CA MET A 43 1.20 3.32 -15.35
C MET A 43 0.06 2.78 -16.19
N VAL A 44 -0.86 2.05 -15.55
CA VAL A 44 -2.14 1.61 -16.11
C VAL A 44 -3.28 2.11 -15.23
N LYS A 45 -4.41 2.43 -15.87
CA LYS A 45 -5.60 2.93 -15.18
C LYS A 45 -6.41 1.77 -14.59
N LEU A 46 -6.64 1.80 -13.28
CA LEU A 46 -7.53 0.88 -12.55
C LEU A 46 -8.98 1.39 -12.52
N PHE A 47 -9.15 2.71 -12.56
CA PHE A 47 -10.46 3.36 -12.54
C PHE A 47 -10.39 4.72 -13.23
N SER A 48 -11.47 5.06 -13.94
CA SER A 48 -11.76 6.39 -14.47
C SER A 48 -13.21 6.69 -14.12
N GLY A 49 -13.45 7.78 -13.41
CA GLY A 49 -14.79 8.22 -13.03
C GLY A 49 -15.02 9.65 -13.47
N SER A 50 -16.10 9.89 -14.20
CA SER A 50 -16.55 11.24 -14.59
C SER A 50 -18.08 11.39 -14.61
N ASP A 51 -18.79 10.28 -14.35
CA ASP A 51 -20.23 10.24 -14.26
C ASP A 51 -20.71 9.76 -12.89
N MET A 52 -21.90 10.19 -12.48
CA MET A 52 -22.50 9.81 -11.19
C MET A 52 -22.63 8.29 -11.03
N THR A 53 -22.82 7.57 -12.14
CA THR A 53 -22.94 6.10 -12.15
C THR A 53 -21.64 5.37 -11.79
N ASP A 54 -20.49 6.06 -11.82
CA ASP A 54 -19.19 5.52 -11.43
C ASP A 54 -18.97 5.47 -9.90
N PHE A 55 -19.88 6.10 -9.14
CA PHE A 55 -19.74 6.32 -7.69
C PHE A 55 -20.89 5.67 -6.92
N SER A 56 -20.63 5.25 -5.68
CA SER A 56 -21.66 4.68 -4.80
C SER A 56 -22.01 5.65 -3.67
N ASN A 57 -23.20 5.49 -3.09
CA ASN A 57 -23.63 6.17 -1.87
C ASN A 57 -23.35 7.69 -1.85
N THR A 58 -23.48 8.32 -3.01
CA THR A 58 -23.12 9.72 -3.23
C THR A 58 -24.31 10.64 -2.97
N THR A 59 -24.06 11.74 -2.27
CA THR A 59 -25.03 12.82 -2.03
C THR A 59 -24.81 14.02 -2.95
N TRP A 60 -23.78 13.94 -3.79
CA TRP A 60 -23.44 14.96 -4.78
C TRP A 60 -24.34 14.78 -6.01
N ILE A 61 -24.38 15.79 -6.89
CA ILE A 61 -25.26 15.77 -8.07
C ILE A 61 -24.46 15.96 -9.36
N LYS A 62 -25.00 15.44 -10.47
CA LYS A 62 -24.52 15.82 -11.80
C LYS A 62 -24.90 17.27 -12.07
N ASP A 63 -23.92 18.06 -12.45
CA ASP A 63 -24.05 19.41 -12.97
C ASP A 63 -23.49 19.46 -14.40
N THR A 64 -23.79 20.53 -15.13
CA THR A 64 -23.30 20.76 -16.51
C THR A 64 -21.78 20.70 -16.60
N GLY A 65 -21.10 21.00 -15.48
CA GLY A 65 -19.65 20.95 -15.37
C GLY A 65 -19.03 19.63 -14.92
N GLY A 66 -19.79 18.71 -14.33
CA GLY A 66 -19.22 17.54 -13.66
C GLY A 66 -20.05 17.12 -12.46
N ILE A 67 -19.41 16.63 -11.40
CA ILE A 67 -20.08 16.17 -10.19
C ILE A 67 -19.87 17.21 -9.09
N LYS A 68 -20.96 17.83 -8.66
CA LYS A 68 -20.96 18.99 -7.77
C LYS A 68 -21.43 18.62 -6.36
N ALA A 69 -20.70 19.11 -5.35
CA ALA A 69 -21.13 18.99 -3.96
C ALA A 69 -22.43 19.75 -3.73
N THR A 70 -23.30 19.20 -2.87
CA THR A 70 -24.60 19.83 -2.55
C THR A 70 -24.61 20.48 -1.17
N ASN A 71 -23.70 20.08 -0.29
CA ASN A 71 -23.56 20.63 1.05
C ASN A 71 -22.15 20.41 1.61
N THR A 72 -21.90 20.92 2.81
CA THR A 72 -20.69 20.64 3.60
C THR A 72 -20.90 19.47 4.57
N GLY A 73 -19.80 18.99 5.14
CA GLY A 73 -19.75 17.97 6.19
C GLY A 73 -19.55 16.56 5.67
N SER A 74 -19.07 15.67 6.56
CA SER A 74 -18.76 14.27 6.25
C SER A 74 -19.98 13.40 5.90
N GLY A 75 -21.20 13.90 6.14
CA GLY A 75 -22.43 13.29 5.64
C GLY A 75 -22.71 13.58 4.17
N ASN A 76 -21.99 14.51 3.53
CA ASN A 76 -22.15 14.90 2.13
C ASN A 76 -20.91 14.57 1.30
N TYR A 77 -20.84 13.37 0.74
CA TYR A 77 -19.63 12.87 0.09
C TYR A 77 -19.87 12.23 -1.27
N LEU A 78 -18.80 12.15 -2.04
CA LEU A 78 -18.63 11.29 -3.20
C LEU A 78 -17.76 10.09 -2.80
N LYS A 79 -18.16 8.85 -3.15
CA LYS A 79 -17.42 7.64 -2.80
C LYS A 79 -17.10 6.77 -4.02
N ILE A 80 -15.83 6.40 -4.15
CA ILE A 80 -15.39 5.31 -5.03
C ILE A 80 -15.34 4.04 -4.18
N ASP A 81 -16.31 3.16 -4.38
CA ASP A 81 -16.53 1.97 -3.54
C ASP A 81 -15.69 0.77 -3.96
N LYS A 82 -14.38 1.00 -4.03
CA LYS A 82 -13.40 -0.01 -4.41
C LYS A 82 -12.19 0.10 -3.50
N ASP A 83 -11.79 -1.04 -2.97
CA ASP A 83 -10.50 -1.21 -2.32
C ASP A 83 -9.39 -1.27 -3.37
N TYR A 84 -8.18 -0.85 -3.03
CA TYR A 84 -6.97 -1.01 -3.85
C TYR A 84 -5.79 -1.31 -2.94
N PHE A 85 -5.17 -2.48 -3.08
CA PHE A 85 -4.10 -2.92 -2.16
C PHE A 85 -2.71 -2.65 -2.70
N CYS A 86 -2.57 -2.30 -3.98
CA CYS A 86 -1.31 -1.88 -4.56
C CYS A 86 -0.73 -0.67 -3.81
N ASP A 87 0.50 -0.84 -3.32
CA ASP A 87 1.26 0.20 -2.61
C ASP A 87 1.92 1.21 -3.57
N ILE A 88 1.76 1.04 -4.88
CA ILE A 88 2.09 2.04 -5.90
C ILE A 88 0.80 2.47 -6.55
N ARG A 89 0.33 3.68 -6.26
CA ARG A 89 -0.94 4.19 -6.75
C ARG A 89 -0.93 5.71 -6.88
N HIS A 90 -1.56 6.20 -7.92
CA HIS A 90 -1.75 7.62 -8.18
C HIS A 90 -3.23 7.89 -8.38
N VAL A 91 -3.85 8.58 -7.42
CA VAL A 91 -5.18 9.15 -7.56
C VAL A 91 -5.02 10.56 -8.09
N ARG A 92 -5.59 10.84 -9.26
CA ARG A 92 -5.59 12.17 -9.87
C ARG A 92 -7.02 12.66 -10.00
N MET A 93 -7.29 13.85 -9.49
CA MET A 93 -8.59 14.49 -9.54
C MET A 93 -8.45 15.87 -10.18
N LYS A 94 -9.21 16.11 -11.26
CA LYS A 94 -9.39 17.47 -11.78
C LYS A 94 -10.71 18.02 -11.26
N LEU A 95 -10.68 19.23 -10.73
CA LEU A 95 -11.84 19.84 -10.10
C LEU A 95 -11.75 21.37 -10.09
N TYR A 96 -12.91 22.00 -9.97
CA TYR A 96 -13.03 23.39 -9.55
C TYR A 96 -13.08 23.47 -8.01
N LEU A 97 -12.32 24.40 -7.43
CA LEU A 97 -12.33 24.73 -5.99
C LEU A 97 -12.61 26.22 -5.79
N GLY A 98 -13.46 26.52 -4.80
CA GLY A 98 -13.62 27.88 -4.27
C GLY A 98 -12.44 28.29 -3.37
N SER A 99 -12.19 29.59 -3.26
CA SER A 99 -11.11 30.13 -2.41
C SER A 99 -11.36 29.95 -0.90
N ASP A 100 -12.59 29.65 -0.51
CA ASP A 100 -13.00 29.38 0.89
C ASP A 100 -13.13 27.88 1.21
N ASN A 101 -12.79 27.02 0.25
CA ASN A 101 -13.02 25.58 0.37
C ASN A 101 -11.97 24.91 1.25
N ARG A 102 -12.43 23.97 2.08
CA ARG A 102 -11.60 22.94 2.68
C ARG A 102 -12.10 21.57 2.24
N LEU A 103 -11.41 20.96 1.28
CA LEU A 103 -11.73 19.65 0.73
C LEU A 103 -10.99 18.56 1.51
N MET A 104 -11.70 17.48 1.82
CA MET A 104 -11.19 16.32 2.55
C MET A 104 -11.20 15.09 1.65
N LEU A 105 -10.14 14.29 1.78
CA LEU A 105 -9.90 13.09 0.97
C LEU A 105 -9.56 11.95 1.94
N ALA A 106 -10.45 10.96 2.08
CA ALA A 106 -10.29 9.89 3.07
C ALA A 106 -10.35 8.50 2.44
N PHE A 107 -9.41 7.62 2.81
CA PHE A 107 -9.39 6.21 2.43
C PHE A 107 -9.77 5.37 3.65
N ALA A 108 -10.94 4.73 3.64
CA ALA A 108 -11.47 4.16 4.89
C ALA A 108 -12.50 3.04 4.68
N SER A 109 -12.27 1.86 5.27
CA SER A 109 -13.07 0.67 4.97
C SER A 109 -14.34 0.49 5.82
N LYS A 110 -14.48 1.22 6.93
CA LYS A 110 -15.66 1.14 7.84
C LYS A 110 -16.41 2.48 7.94
N GLY A 111 -16.20 3.38 6.98
CA GLY A 111 -16.71 4.77 6.98
C GLY A 111 -15.60 5.80 7.13
N ILE A 112 -15.89 7.07 6.86
CA ILE A 112 -14.88 8.16 6.82
C ILE A 112 -14.03 8.17 8.09
N GLY A 113 -12.71 8.09 7.91
CA GLY A 113 -11.74 8.08 9.00
C GLY A 113 -11.73 6.81 9.85
N LYS A 114 -12.43 5.74 9.45
CA LYS A 114 -12.54 4.47 10.20
C LYS A 114 -12.23 3.24 9.33
N GLY A 115 -11.66 2.21 9.93
CA GLY A 115 -11.38 0.95 9.27
C GLY A 115 -9.95 0.47 9.52
N VAL A 116 -9.43 -0.38 8.64
CA VAL A 116 -8.07 -0.91 8.78
C VAL A 116 -7.08 0.13 8.28
N VAL A 117 -6.32 0.75 9.19
CA VAL A 117 -5.21 1.67 8.88
C VAL A 117 -5.66 2.81 7.93
N PRO A 118 -6.76 3.54 8.23
CA PRO A 118 -7.34 4.56 7.35
C PRO A 118 -6.44 5.78 7.16
N SER A 119 -6.65 6.52 6.09
CA SER A 119 -5.91 7.75 5.78
C SER A 119 -6.85 8.91 5.55
N THR A 120 -6.49 10.11 6.01
CA THR A 120 -7.22 11.35 5.70
C THR A 120 -6.25 12.48 5.34
N PHE A 121 -6.53 13.13 4.22
CA PHE A 121 -5.79 14.26 3.68
C PHE A 121 -6.73 15.46 3.50
N TYR A 122 -6.18 16.67 3.43
CA TYR A 122 -6.97 17.86 3.13
C TYR A 122 -6.24 18.87 2.25
N VAL A 123 -7.03 19.58 1.46
CA VAL A 123 -6.65 20.80 0.74
C VAL A 123 -7.50 21.94 1.28
N ASP A 124 -6.88 22.92 1.93
CA ASP A 124 -7.56 24.07 2.50
C ASP A 124 -7.16 25.34 1.74
N MET A 125 -8.05 25.77 0.85
CA MET A 125 -7.90 27.00 0.07
C MET A 125 -8.04 28.24 0.96
N SER A 126 -8.80 28.18 2.04
CA SER A 126 -9.02 29.33 2.93
C SER A 126 -7.77 29.69 3.73
N THR A 127 -7.03 28.66 4.16
CA THR A 127 -5.75 28.84 4.88
C THR A 127 -4.53 28.69 3.98
N GLN A 128 -4.73 28.37 2.69
CA GLN A 128 -3.69 28.13 1.69
C GLN A 128 -2.72 27.02 2.13
N LYS A 129 -3.27 25.88 2.56
CA LYS A 129 -2.51 24.76 3.12
C LYS A 129 -2.92 23.40 2.58
N LEU A 130 -1.94 22.50 2.48
CA LEU A 130 -2.15 21.07 2.34
C LEU A 130 -1.81 20.40 3.67
N GLY A 131 -2.49 19.32 4.02
CA GLY A 131 -2.10 18.55 5.20
C GLY A 131 -2.59 17.12 5.22
N MET A 132 -2.00 16.36 6.14
CA MET A 132 -2.30 14.95 6.40
C MET A 132 -2.62 14.76 7.88
N TYR A 133 -3.60 13.92 8.20
CA TYR A 133 -3.93 13.58 9.59
C TYR A 133 -3.13 12.36 10.07
N LYS A 134 -2.84 12.31 11.37
CA LYS A 134 -2.20 11.15 12.01
C LYS A 134 -3.16 9.97 12.11
N LEU A 135 -2.63 8.77 12.03
CA LEU A 135 -3.33 7.54 12.39
C LEU A 135 -3.30 7.32 13.91
N THR A 136 -4.37 6.77 14.50
CA THR A 136 -4.38 6.41 15.93
C THR A 136 -3.58 5.11 16.16
N GLY A 137 -2.40 5.19 16.76
CA GLY A 137 -1.60 4.00 17.04
C GLY A 137 -1.01 3.37 15.75
N PRO A 138 -0.05 4.03 15.10
CA PRO A 138 0.47 3.64 13.78
C PRO A 138 1.08 2.23 13.69
N LEU A 139 1.61 1.72 14.81
CA LEU A 139 2.15 0.36 14.91
C LEU A 139 1.10 -0.72 15.29
N ALA A 140 -0.14 -0.31 15.55
CA ALA A 140 -1.25 -1.16 15.93
C ALA A 140 -2.31 -1.20 14.81
N TYR A 141 -3.32 -2.07 14.96
CA TYR A 141 -4.41 -2.20 13.98
C TYR A 141 -5.38 -1.03 14.17
N ALA A 142 -4.87 0.16 13.89
CA ALA A 142 -5.54 1.42 14.08
C ALA A 142 -6.90 1.39 13.39
N GLU A 143 -7.96 1.58 14.17
CA GLU A 143 -9.31 1.55 13.64
C GLU A 143 -9.81 2.92 13.18
N SER A 144 -9.04 3.99 13.47
CA SER A 144 -9.43 5.35 13.13
C SER A 144 -8.27 6.31 12.89
N VAL A 145 -8.56 7.38 12.15
CA VAL A 145 -7.72 8.58 12.03
C VAL A 145 -7.84 9.42 13.31
N SER A 146 -6.76 10.07 13.72
CA SER A 146 -6.71 11.00 14.84
C SER A 146 -7.19 12.39 14.42
N ASP A 147 -7.67 13.19 15.38
CA ASP A 147 -7.94 14.61 15.15
C ASP A 147 -6.65 15.45 15.03
N GLU A 148 -5.49 14.85 15.35
CA GLU A 148 -4.19 15.48 15.20
C GLU A 148 -3.68 15.48 13.76
N ILE A 149 -3.09 16.61 13.35
CA ILE A 149 -2.42 16.76 12.07
C ILE A 149 -1.02 16.13 12.15
N TRP A 150 -0.68 15.30 11.18
CA TRP A 150 0.67 14.73 11.03
C TRP A 150 1.65 15.80 10.54
N GLY A 151 1.24 16.55 9.52
CA GLY A 151 2.03 17.63 8.93
C GLY A 151 1.21 18.50 7.99
N GLU A 152 1.72 19.72 7.78
CA GLU A 152 1.12 20.75 6.93
C GLU A 152 2.20 21.41 6.07
N THR A 153 1.82 21.90 4.89
CA THR A 153 2.64 22.83 4.11
C THR A 153 1.78 23.95 3.55
N GLY A 154 2.36 25.14 3.43
CA GLY A 154 1.70 26.27 2.76
C GLY A 154 1.76 26.15 1.25
N PHE A 155 0.87 26.83 0.55
CA PHE A 155 0.96 26.91 -0.91
C PHE A 155 2.17 27.73 -1.34
N SER A 156 2.77 27.33 -2.46
CA SER A 156 3.91 28.00 -3.09
C SER A 156 3.53 29.33 -3.77
N ASP A 157 2.24 29.58 -3.93
CA ASP A 157 1.67 30.77 -4.55
C ASP A 157 0.29 31.06 -3.96
N ASN A 158 -0.25 32.25 -4.21
CA ASN A 158 -1.60 32.60 -3.78
C ASN A 158 -2.64 32.02 -4.74
N PHE A 159 -3.22 30.89 -4.37
CA PHE A 159 -4.23 30.18 -5.16
C PHE A 159 -5.64 30.70 -4.87
N GLY A 160 -6.28 31.29 -5.89
CA GLY A 160 -7.67 31.76 -5.81
C GLY A 160 -8.71 30.66 -6.07
N ASN A 161 -9.93 31.05 -6.40
CA ASN A 161 -10.92 30.12 -6.94
C ASN A 161 -10.55 29.73 -8.38
N GLY A 162 -10.81 28.49 -8.78
CA GLY A 162 -10.49 28.04 -10.13
C GLY A 162 -10.35 26.54 -10.29
N GLU A 163 -9.78 26.14 -11.43
CA GLU A 163 -9.50 24.75 -11.78
C GLU A 163 -8.13 24.29 -11.26
N TYR A 164 -8.13 23.12 -10.64
CA TYR A 164 -6.97 22.51 -10.02
C TYR A 164 -6.87 21.02 -10.37
N ILE A 165 -5.67 20.49 -10.17
CA ILE A 165 -5.41 19.06 -10.12
C ILE A 165 -4.95 18.72 -8.71
N ILE A 166 -5.64 17.80 -8.05
CA ILE A 166 -5.19 17.16 -6.82
C ILE A 166 -4.62 15.78 -7.18
N ASP A 167 -3.38 15.54 -6.77
CA ASP A 167 -2.73 14.25 -6.87
C ASP A 167 -2.52 13.68 -5.45
N ILE A 168 -3.03 12.48 -5.19
CA ILE A 168 -2.70 11.66 -4.01
C ILE A 168 -1.88 10.47 -4.49
N ILE A 169 -0.63 10.41 -4.09
CA ILE A 169 0.32 9.42 -4.58
C ILE A 169 0.79 8.56 -3.41
N LYS A 170 0.66 7.24 -3.59
CA LYS A 170 1.29 6.22 -2.76
C LYS A 170 2.41 5.61 -3.60
N ASN A 171 3.64 5.66 -3.13
CA ASN A 171 4.78 5.00 -3.76
C ASN A 171 5.54 4.22 -2.68
N GLY A 172 5.13 2.97 -2.50
CA GLY A 172 5.58 2.19 -1.37
C GLY A 172 5.18 2.83 -0.05
N ARG A 173 6.20 3.14 0.74
CA ARG A 173 6.03 3.80 2.02
C ARG A 173 5.84 5.32 1.93
N THR A 174 6.15 5.93 0.80
CA THR A 174 5.99 7.38 0.60
C THR A 174 4.54 7.72 0.23
N ASN A 175 3.96 8.70 0.93
CA ASN A 175 2.65 9.28 0.66
C ASN A 175 2.85 10.74 0.24
N ILE A 176 2.20 11.18 -0.83
CA ILE A 176 2.31 12.56 -1.33
C ILE A 176 0.90 13.09 -1.57
N LEU A 177 0.64 14.30 -1.09
CA LEU A 177 -0.50 15.11 -1.51
C LEU A 177 0.03 16.32 -2.25
N ARG A 178 -0.42 16.53 -3.48
CA ARG A 178 -0.05 17.66 -4.32
C ARG A 178 -1.29 18.37 -4.85
N LEU A 179 -1.24 19.70 -4.84
CA LEU A 179 -2.19 20.57 -5.51
C LEU A 179 -1.46 21.33 -6.62
N THR A 180 -2.00 21.28 -7.84
CA THR A 180 -1.46 22.00 -8.99
C THR A 180 -2.53 22.90 -9.59
N SER A 181 -2.21 24.19 -9.78
CA SER A 181 -3.09 25.11 -10.51
C SER A 181 -3.13 24.72 -11.98
N TYR A 182 -4.33 24.53 -12.53
CA TYR A 182 -4.47 24.20 -13.95
C TYR A 182 -4.05 25.36 -14.87
N LEU A 183 -4.21 26.60 -14.39
CA LEU A 183 -3.90 27.80 -15.17
C LEU A 183 -2.40 28.09 -15.21
N SER A 184 -1.71 28.05 -14.06
CA SER A 184 -0.30 28.45 -13.96
C SER A 184 0.67 27.27 -14.02
N GLY A 185 0.19 26.04 -13.83
CA GLY A 185 1.04 24.85 -13.70
C GLY A 185 1.86 24.80 -12.41
N ARG A 186 1.75 25.81 -11.53
CA ARG A 186 2.44 25.83 -10.24
C ARG A 186 1.82 24.83 -9.28
N SER A 187 2.67 24.15 -8.51
CA SER A 187 2.26 23.12 -7.56
C SER A 187 2.77 23.40 -6.14
N SER A 188 2.03 22.87 -5.18
CA SER A 188 2.42 22.76 -3.77
C SER A 188 2.25 21.30 -3.37
N GLU A 189 3.14 20.78 -2.53
CA GLU A 189 3.07 19.39 -2.10
C GLU A 189 3.58 19.16 -0.68
N ILE A 190 2.99 18.17 -0.02
CA ILE A 190 3.46 17.62 1.24
C ILE A 190 3.79 16.14 1.03
N ILE A 191 4.94 15.71 1.55
CA ILE A 191 5.49 14.36 1.41
C ILE A 191 5.64 13.77 2.81
N CYS A 192 5.11 12.55 2.99
CA CYS A 192 5.30 11.73 4.17
C CYS A 192 6.01 10.45 3.76
N ASP A 193 7.29 10.33 4.10
CA ASP A 193 8.05 9.09 3.90
C ASP A 193 7.90 8.17 5.11
N ASP A 194 6.86 7.34 5.08
CA ASP A 194 6.27 6.77 6.30
C ASP A 194 6.86 5.42 6.68
N THR A 195 7.63 5.32 7.76
CA THR A 195 8.19 4.03 8.20
C THR A 195 7.23 3.21 9.05
N ILE A 196 6.07 3.74 9.48
CA ILE A 196 5.22 3.10 10.48
C ILE A 196 3.71 3.27 10.25
N TRP A 197 3.25 3.65 9.06
CA TRP A 197 1.82 3.96 8.79
C TRP A 197 1.26 5.17 9.57
N SER A 198 2.11 6.14 9.90
CA SER A 198 1.76 7.42 10.52
C SER A 198 0.56 8.13 9.88
N VAL A 199 0.38 8.02 8.56
CA VAL A 199 -0.73 8.64 7.80
C VAL A 199 -1.65 7.61 7.13
N GLY A 200 -1.55 6.35 7.56
CA GLY A 200 -2.36 5.24 7.08
C GLY A 200 -1.87 4.55 5.80
N ALA A 201 -2.57 3.48 5.41
CA ALA A 201 -2.18 2.61 4.30
C ALA A 201 -2.88 2.94 2.96
N GLN A 202 -3.97 3.71 3.03
CA GLN A 202 -4.79 4.09 1.88
C GLN A 202 -5.42 2.90 1.11
N ASN A 203 -5.66 1.76 1.75
CA ASN A 203 -6.17 0.54 1.07
C ASN A 203 -7.69 0.52 0.82
N GLY A 204 -8.43 1.33 1.59
CA GLY A 204 -9.90 1.35 1.56
C GLY A 204 -10.52 2.24 0.47
N PRO A 205 -11.86 2.27 0.38
CA PRO A 205 -12.59 3.13 -0.54
C PRO A 205 -12.25 4.62 -0.34
N LEU A 206 -12.21 5.38 -1.44
CA LEU A 206 -11.97 6.82 -1.41
C LEU A 206 -13.28 7.57 -1.18
N TYR A 207 -13.28 8.44 -0.18
CA TYR A 207 -14.31 9.43 0.12
C TYR A 207 -13.77 10.83 -0.18
N VAL A 208 -14.58 11.64 -0.85
CA VAL A 208 -14.31 13.06 -1.09
C VAL A 208 -15.47 13.87 -0.53
N TYR A 209 -15.19 14.84 0.34
CA TYR A 209 -16.21 15.72 0.91
C TYR A 209 -15.68 17.12 1.16
N LEU A 210 -16.58 18.10 1.17
CA LEU A 210 -16.27 19.48 1.53
C LEU A 210 -16.49 19.64 3.05
N ASP A 211 -15.42 19.91 3.81
CA ASP A 211 -15.54 20.20 5.26
C ASP A 211 -16.16 21.58 5.48
N LYS A 212 -15.65 22.58 4.76
CA LYS A 212 -16.05 23.99 4.86
C LYS A 212 -15.97 24.69 3.52
N GLY A 213 -16.72 25.77 3.37
CA GLY A 213 -16.78 26.59 2.16
C GLY A 213 -18.20 26.73 1.63
N SER A 214 -18.42 27.79 0.87
CA SER A 214 -19.71 28.19 0.29
C SER A 214 -19.76 27.96 -1.22
N ASP A 215 -18.61 28.06 -1.90
CA ASP A 215 -18.51 27.81 -3.33
C ASP A 215 -18.28 26.32 -3.58
N MET A 216 -19.37 25.58 -3.85
CA MET A 216 -19.35 24.12 -3.88
C MET A 216 -18.42 23.58 -4.99
N PRO A 217 -17.48 22.67 -4.65
CA PRO A 217 -16.54 22.14 -5.62
C PRO A 217 -17.24 21.30 -6.68
N ILE A 218 -16.63 21.28 -7.88
CA ILE A 218 -17.12 20.50 -9.03
C ILE A 218 -15.99 19.60 -9.52
N ILE A 219 -16.15 18.29 -9.36
CA ILE A 219 -15.21 17.29 -9.85
C ILE A 219 -15.48 17.05 -11.34
N ARG A 220 -14.44 17.22 -12.17
CA ARG A 220 -14.49 16.95 -13.61
C ARG A 220 -14.24 15.48 -13.89
N TYR A 221 -13.22 14.91 -13.24
CA TYR A 221 -12.90 13.49 -13.28
C TYR A 221 -12.03 13.07 -12.10
N ILE A 222 -12.04 11.78 -11.79
CA ILE A 222 -11.08 11.09 -10.93
C ILE A 222 -10.52 9.90 -11.68
N ASP A 223 -9.19 9.82 -11.76
CA ASP A 223 -8.46 8.67 -12.26
C ASP A 223 -7.68 8.00 -11.13
N ILE A 224 -7.65 6.67 -11.12
CA ILE A 224 -6.77 5.89 -10.25
C ILE A 224 -5.88 5.04 -11.14
N CYS A 225 -4.58 5.27 -11.05
CA CYS A 225 -3.56 4.57 -11.81
C CYS A 225 -2.62 3.81 -10.88
N THR A 226 -2.03 2.72 -11.39
CA THR A 226 -0.98 1.95 -10.71
C THR A 226 0.12 1.56 -11.70
N LEU A 227 1.20 0.95 -11.22
CA LEU A 227 2.29 0.44 -12.04
C LEU A 227 1.79 -0.69 -12.95
N LYS A 228 2.08 -0.59 -14.25
CA LYS A 228 1.76 -1.58 -15.28
C LYS A 228 2.86 -2.64 -15.33
N GLU A 229 2.44 -3.90 -15.51
CA GLU A 229 3.29 -5.08 -15.73
C GLU A 229 4.47 -5.18 -14.73
N PRO A 230 4.21 -5.15 -13.42
CA PRO A 230 5.28 -5.30 -12.43
C PRO A 230 5.98 -6.66 -12.59
N ASP A 231 7.31 -6.65 -12.42
CA ASP A 231 8.12 -7.87 -12.50
C ASP A 231 7.80 -8.83 -11.37
N VAL A 232 7.50 -8.28 -10.18
CA VAL A 232 7.15 -9.05 -8.98
C VAL A 232 6.06 -8.33 -8.20
N VAL A 233 5.01 -9.06 -7.82
CA VAL A 233 4.03 -8.64 -6.82
C VAL A 233 4.14 -9.52 -5.59
N PHE A 234 4.26 -8.91 -4.42
CA PHE A 234 4.07 -9.59 -3.15
C PHE A 234 2.62 -9.41 -2.70
N ALA A 235 1.84 -10.50 -2.70
CA ALA A 235 0.43 -10.49 -2.30
C ALA A 235 0.24 -11.27 -1.00
N GLY A 236 -0.61 -10.77 -0.10
CA GLY A 236 -0.81 -11.46 1.16
C GLY A 236 -1.66 -10.69 2.17
N ASP A 237 -1.49 -11.06 3.43
CA ASP A 237 -2.21 -10.50 4.56
C ASP A 237 -1.34 -9.54 5.40
N SER A 238 -1.61 -9.45 6.71
CA SER A 238 -0.88 -8.59 7.66
C SER A 238 0.61 -8.92 7.73
N ILE A 239 1.00 -10.18 7.51
CA ILE A 239 2.42 -10.58 7.53
C ILE A 239 3.16 -9.95 6.34
N THR A 240 2.54 -9.98 5.15
CA THR A 240 3.13 -9.38 3.94
C THR A 240 3.03 -7.85 3.94
N GLU A 241 1.93 -7.29 4.48
CA GLU A 241 1.74 -5.84 4.59
C GLU A 241 2.81 -5.19 5.50
N GLY A 242 3.33 -5.95 6.47
CA GLY A 242 4.30 -5.47 7.46
C GLY A 242 3.62 -4.96 8.73
N PHE A 243 2.53 -5.60 9.15
CA PHE A 243 1.85 -5.25 10.39
C PHE A 243 2.74 -5.55 11.60
N CYS A 244 2.78 -4.62 12.57
CA CYS A 244 3.68 -4.63 13.72
C CYS A 244 5.19 -4.62 13.41
N VAL A 245 5.58 -4.33 12.16
CA VAL A 245 6.98 -4.05 11.84
C VAL A 245 7.28 -2.61 12.25
N GLU A 246 8.24 -2.43 13.13
CA GLU A 246 8.61 -1.13 13.71
C GLU A 246 9.19 -0.16 12.67
N ASP A 247 9.65 -0.70 11.53
CA ASP A 247 10.11 0.07 10.39
C ASP A 247 9.84 -0.70 9.09
N LEU A 248 8.88 -0.20 8.31
CA LEU A 248 8.42 -0.80 7.06
C LEU A 248 9.51 -0.94 6.00
N ARG A 249 10.69 -0.31 6.16
CA ARG A 249 11.87 -0.59 5.31
C ARG A 249 12.31 -2.05 5.38
N TYR A 250 12.00 -2.73 6.48
CA TYR A 250 12.46 -4.08 6.75
C TYR A 250 11.39 -5.16 6.56
N ARG A 251 10.17 -4.83 6.11
CA ARG A 251 9.22 -5.88 5.72
C ARG A 251 9.76 -6.62 4.49
N VAL A 252 9.53 -7.94 4.40
CA VAL A 252 10.16 -8.83 3.41
C VAL A 252 10.11 -8.31 1.97
N ALA A 253 8.97 -7.77 1.55
CA ALA A 253 8.78 -7.28 0.19
C ALA A 253 9.48 -5.94 -0.08
N GLU A 254 9.66 -5.10 0.95
CA GLU A 254 10.39 -3.84 0.85
C GLU A 254 11.90 -4.06 0.77
N LEU A 255 12.40 -5.03 1.55
CA LEU A 255 13.78 -5.50 1.43
C LEU A 255 14.05 -6.02 0.02
N PHE A 256 13.16 -6.85 -0.52
CA PHE A 256 13.28 -7.30 -1.91
C PHE A 256 13.29 -6.13 -2.90
N ARG A 257 12.35 -5.18 -2.79
CA ARG A 257 12.29 -3.98 -3.64
C ARG A 257 13.59 -3.15 -3.57
N THR A 258 14.13 -2.95 -2.37
CA THR A 258 15.31 -2.11 -2.14
C THR A 258 16.58 -2.73 -2.73
N GLU A 259 16.76 -4.03 -2.56
CA GLU A 259 17.92 -4.76 -3.08
C GLU A 259 17.84 -5.04 -4.59
N HIS A 260 16.66 -4.86 -5.21
CA HIS A 260 16.43 -5.07 -6.63
C HIS A 260 15.88 -3.81 -7.32
N PRO A 261 16.65 -2.71 -7.36
CA PRO A 261 16.18 -1.43 -7.91
C PRO A 261 15.84 -1.48 -9.42
N ASN A 262 16.30 -2.52 -10.11
CA ASN A 262 16.00 -2.76 -11.53
C ASN A 262 14.69 -3.55 -11.74
N HIS A 263 14.04 -4.03 -10.67
CA HIS A 263 12.76 -4.72 -10.74
C HIS A 263 11.62 -3.74 -10.43
N LYS A 264 10.55 -3.83 -11.21
CA LYS A 264 9.25 -3.23 -10.89
C LYS A 264 8.57 -4.06 -9.82
N VAL A 265 8.73 -3.68 -8.55
CA VAL A 265 8.19 -4.42 -7.40
C VAL A 265 6.99 -3.69 -6.80
N MET A 266 5.88 -4.42 -6.64
CA MET A 266 4.66 -3.93 -6.01
C MET A 266 4.26 -4.81 -4.83
N ILE A 267 3.75 -4.18 -3.78
CA ILE A 267 3.20 -4.85 -2.61
C ILE A 267 1.68 -4.68 -2.66
N ALA A 268 0.96 -5.80 -2.61
CA ALA A 268 -0.50 -5.88 -2.70
C ALA A 268 -1.03 -6.72 -1.54
N ALA A 269 -0.92 -6.18 -0.33
CA ALA A 269 -1.25 -6.89 0.90
C ALA A 269 -2.07 -6.02 1.86
N ARG A 270 -2.92 -6.68 2.66
CA ARG A 270 -3.73 -6.02 3.68
C ARG A 270 -4.04 -6.94 4.85
N GLY A 271 -3.96 -6.41 6.06
CA GLY A 271 -4.29 -7.10 7.29
C GLY A 271 -5.69 -7.72 7.27
N GLY A 272 -5.78 -8.94 7.80
CA GLY A 272 -7.03 -9.71 7.84
C GLY A 272 -7.47 -10.32 6.50
N CYS A 273 -6.70 -10.17 5.42
CA CYS A 273 -7.06 -10.77 4.13
C CYS A 273 -7.00 -12.31 4.17
N THR A 274 -7.89 -12.91 3.37
CA THR A 274 -7.93 -14.34 3.07
C THR A 274 -7.62 -14.56 1.58
N ILE A 275 -7.46 -15.81 1.15
CA ILE A 275 -7.28 -16.14 -0.26
C ILE A 275 -8.45 -15.65 -1.15
N GLU A 276 -9.67 -15.63 -0.63
CA GLU A 276 -10.83 -15.10 -1.37
C GLU A 276 -10.68 -13.61 -1.66
N ALA A 277 -10.17 -12.84 -0.70
CA ALA A 277 -9.89 -11.42 -0.90
C ALA A 277 -8.85 -11.23 -2.02
N ILE A 278 -7.79 -12.05 -2.07
CA ILE A 278 -6.80 -12.04 -3.17
C ILE A 278 -7.49 -12.39 -4.50
N LEU A 279 -8.34 -13.41 -4.54
CA LEU A 279 -9.06 -13.81 -5.76
C LEU A 279 -9.98 -12.70 -6.30
N GLN A 280 -10.65 -11.96 -5.42
CA GLN A 280 -11.46 -10.80 -5.78
C GLN A 280 -10.61 -9.65 -6.37
N ARG A 281 -9.32 -9.57 -6.03
CA ARG A 281 -8.41 -8.56 -6.58
C ARG A 281 -8.04 -8.77 -8.03
N PHE A 282 -8.24 -9.96 -8.60
CA PHE A 282 -7.94 -10.14 -10.03
C PHE A 282 -8.76 -9.21 -10.92
N SER A 283 -10.07 -9.08 -10.70
CA SER A 283 -10.92 -8.23 -11.54
C SER A 283 -10.70 -6.73 -11.35
N THR A 284 -10.07 -6.32 -10.25
CA THR A 284 -9.92 -4.92 -9.86
C THR A 284 -8.48 -4.42 -9.94
N GLU A 285 -7.50 -5.32 -9.99
CA GLU A 285 -6.06 -5.04 -10.01
C GLU A 285 -5.28 -6.00 -10.93
N PHE A 286 -5.20 -7.29 -10.60
CA PHE A 286 -4.21 -8.18 -11.24
C PHE A 286 -4.48 -8.45 -12.72
N ASP A 287 -5.73 -8.57 -13.14
CA ASP A 287 -6.09 -8.74 -14.57
C ASP A 287 -5.77 -7.47 -15.38
N ILE A 288 -5.69 -6.31 -14.71
CA ILE A 288 -5.47 -5.01 -15.33
C ILE A 288 -3.98 -4.74 -15.49
N TYR A 289 -3.20 -4.82 -14.40
CA TYR A 289 -1.77 -4.52 -14.46
C TYR A 289 -0.89 -5.72 -14.79
N ARG A 290 -1.39 -6.96 -14.72
CA ARG A 290 -0.75 -8.18 -15.23
C ARG A 290 0.69 -8.40 -14.73
N PRO A 291 0.89 -8.79 -13.45
CA PRO A 291 2.22 -9.06 -12.92
C PRO A 291 2.89 -10.23 -13.65
N LYS A 292 4.23 -10.19 -13.81
CA LYS A 292 5.00 -11.32 -14.36
C LYS A 292 5.15 -12.46 -13.35
N ARG A 293 5.31 -12.11 -12.07
CA ARG A 293 5.45 -13.05 -10.95
C ARG A 293 4.63 -12.58 -9.77
N MET A 294 4.00 -13.52 -9.06
CA MET A 294 3.26 -13.25 -7.83
C MET A 294 3.76 -14.15 -6.72
N VAL A 295 4.29 -13.54 -5.67
CA VAL A 295 4.72 -14.20 -4.44
C VAL A 295 3.61 -14.05 -3.41
N VAL A 296 2.95 -15.16 -3.09
CA VAL A 296 1.77 -15.18 -2.22
C VAL A 296 2.13 -15.75 -0.86
N ASN A 297 1.86 -15.01 0.21
CA ASN A 297 1.86 -15.53 1.58
C ASN A 297 0.47 -15.29 2.21
N ILE A 298 -0.32 -16.36 2.35
CA ILE A 298 -1.72 -16.29 2.75
C ILE A 298 -2.19 -17.57 3.46
N GLY A 299 -3.09 -17.40 4.42
CA GLY A 299 -3.81 -18.50 5.08
C GLY A 299 -3.80 -18.41 6.59
N ALA A 300 -3.04 -17.49 7.18
CA ALA A 300 -3.03 -17.27 8.62
C ALA A 300 -4.40 -16.83 9.17
N ASN A 301 -5.18 -16.12 8.34
CA ASN A 301 -6.57 -15.75 8.64
C ASN A 301 -7.59 -16.86 8.32
N GLY A 302 -7.13 -18.04 7.88
CA GLY A 302 -7.97 -19.16 7.45
C GLY A 302 -8.51 -19.03 6.02
N GLY A 303 -9.41 -19.95 5.66
CA GLY A 303 -10.10 -19.95 4.37
C GLY A 303 -9.37 -20.64 3.22
N ASN A 304 -8.12 -21.10 3.41
CA ASN A 304 -7.41 -21.86 2.37
C ASN A 304 -8.12 -23.20 2.10
N SER A 305 -8.16 -23.56 0.82
CA SER A 305 -8.57 -24.89 0.35
C SER A 305 -7.91 -25.20 -0.99
N THR A 306 -7.78 -26.48 -1.32
CA THR A 306 -7.28 -26.93 -2.64
C THR A 306 -8.03 -26.27 -3.79
N GLY A 307 -9.36 -26.12 -3.68
CA GLY A 307 -10.17 -25.48 -4.72
C GLY A 307 -9.82 -24.00 -4.95
N LEU A 308 -9.57 -23.26 -3.88
CA LEU A 308 -9.17 -21.85 -3.96
C LEU A 308 -7.72 -21.70 -4.45
N LEU A 309 -6.81 -22.60 -4.04
CA LEU A 309 -5.45 -22.63 -4.57
C LEU A 309 -5.42 -22.96 -6.08
N ASN A 310 -6.24 -23.91 -6.52
CA ASN A 310 -6.44 -24.21 -7.95
C ASN A 310 -6.95 -22.97 -8.70
N THR A 311 -7.92 -22.25 -8.13
CA THR A 311 -8.46 -21.03 -8.74
C THR A 311 -7.39 -19.94 -8.81
N LEU A 312 -6.59 -19.76 -7.76
CA LEU A 312 -5.49 -18.80 -7.73
C LEU A 312 -4.46 -19.10 -8.83
N LYS A 313 -4.03 -20.35 -8.94
CA LYS A 313 -3.12 -20.80 -10.00
C LYS A 313 -3.71 -20.55 -11.40
N GLN A 314 -4.95 -20.96 -11.64
CA GLN A 314 -5.62 -20.76 -12.92
C GLN A 314 -5.70 -19.29 -13.32
N ARG A 315 -5.99 -18.40 -12.36
CA ARG A 315 -6.06 -16.96 -12.61
C ARG A 315 -4.68 -16.36 -12.90
N CYS A 316 -3.64 -16.78 -12.17
CA CYS A 316 -2.26 -16.42 -12.49
C CYS A 316 -1.83 -16.90 -13.89
N ASP A 317 -2.07 -18.17 -14.22
CA ASP A 317 -1.73 -18.76 -15.51
C ASP A 317 -2.45 -18.04 -16.67
N ALA A 318 -3.73 -17.68 -16.48
CA ALA A 318 -4.54 -16.98 -17.49
C ALA A 318 -3.99 -15.59 -17.88
N ILE A 319 -3.24 -14.95 -16.97
CA ILE A 319 -2.60 -13.65 -17.25
C ILE A 319 -1.10 -13.78 -17.56
N GLY A 320 -0.56 -15.00 -17.58
CA GLY A 320 0.87 -15.28 -17.79
C GLY A 320 1.74 -14.96 -16.56
N CYS A 321 1.14 -14.92 -15.36
CA CYS A 321 1.83 -14.67 -14.11
C CYS A 321 2.35 -15.98 -13.50
N LYS A 322 3.64 -16.06 -13.19
CA LYS A 322 4.21 -17.20 -12.44
C LYS A 322 3.87 -17.06 -10.96
N LEU A 323 3.13 -18.04 -10.43
CA LEU A 323 2.78 -18.11 -9.02
C LEU A 323 3.90 -18.74 -8.19
N TYR A 324 4.23 -18.10 -7.07
CA TYR A 324 4.97 -18.66 -5.95
C TYR A 324 4.07 -18.64 -4.72
N LEU A 325 3.99 -19.75 -3.99
CA LEU A 325 3.12 -19.88 -2.83
C LEU A 325 3.95 -20.17 -1.58
N CYS A 326 4.29 -19.12 -0.84
CA CYS A 326 5.09 -19.22 0.37
C CYS A 326 4.31 -19.87 1.51
N TYR A 327 5.05 -20.61 2.33
CA TYR A 327 4.54 -21.20 3.56
C TYR A 327 4.33 -20.07 4.57
N ASN A 328 3.35 -20.21 5.45
CA ASN A 328 3.19 -19.27 6.55
C ASN A 328 4.31 -19.43 7.57
N VAL A 329 4.56 -18.36 8.32
CA VAL A 329 5.51 -18.33 9.44
C VAL A 329 5.16 -19.35 10.53
N CYS A 330 6.12 -19.72 11.36
CA CYS A 330 5.91 -20.61 12.49
C CYS A 330 5.15 -19.82 13.57
N TYR A 331 3.81 -19.95 13.63
CA TYR A 331 2.99 -19.25 14.62
C TYR A 331 2.09 -20.21 15.40
N THR A 332 1.67 -19.78 16.58
CA THR A 332 0.71 -20.54 17.40
C THR A 332 -0.72 -20.02 17.19
N SER A 333 -1.70 -20.92 17.26
CA SER A 333 -3.12 -20.58 17.17
C SER A 333 -3.90 -21.48 18.12
N ALA A 334 -4.88 -20.90 18.84
CA ALA A 334 -5.82 -21.66 19.66
C ALA A 334 -6.85 -22.44 18.83
N VAL A 335 -7.00 -22.08 17.54
CA VAL A 335 -7.83 -22.79 16.57
C VAL A 335 -6.93 -23.76 15.81
N GLU A 336 -7.21 -25.05 15.93
CA GLU A 336 -6.35 -26.14 15.43
C GLU A 336 -6.10 -26.04 13.93
N GLU A 337 -7.15 -25.92 13.12
CA GLU A 337 -7.06 -25.83 11.67
C GLU A 337 -6.38 -24.55 11.15
N ARG A 338 -6.15 -23.57 12.04
CA ARG A 338 -5.41 -22.35 11.74
C ARG A 338 -3.97 -22.41 12.19
N LYS A 339 -3.50 -23.44 12.90
CA LYS A 339 -2.07 -23.57 13.19
C LYS A 339 -1.29 -23.67 11.88
N HIS A 340 -0.12 -23.05 11.84
CA HIS A 340 0.69 -22.99 10.62
C HIS A 340 0.99 -24.40 10.06
N GLN A 341 1.16 -25.42 10.92
CA GLN A 341 1.38 -26.81 10.52
C GLN A 341 0.35 -27.33 9.53
N TYR A 342 -0.95 -27.15 9.81
CA TYR A 342 -2.03 -27.65 8.95
C TYR A 342 -2.12 -26.87 7.65
N VAL A 343 -1.99 -25.54 7.74
CA VAL A 343 -2.02 -24.67 6.56
C VAL A 343 -0.84 -24.98 5.65
N ASN A 344 0.35 -25.13 6.22
CA ASN A 344 1.59 -25.43 5.49
C ASN A 344 1.60 -26.85 4.95
N ALA A 345 1.05 -27.84 5.65
CA ALA A 345 0.91 -29.20 5.12
C ALA A 345 -0.02 -29.25 3.91
N MET A 346 -1.11 -28.47 3.91
CA MET A 346 -1.99 -28.31 2.75
C MET A 346 -1.26 -27.63 1.58
N ILE A 347 -0.55 -26.53 1.85
CA ILE A 347 0.25 -25.81 0.85
C ILE A 347 1.31 -26.75 0.25
N GLU A 348 2.02 -27.51 1.08
CA GLU A 348 3.07 -28.44 0.65
C GLU A 348 2.52 -29.54 -0.26
N SER A 349 1.45 -30.22 0.16
CA SER A 349 0.81 -31.27 -0.61
C SER A 349 0.33 -30.75 -1.97
N TRP A 350 -0.41 -29.64 -1.97
CA TRP A 350 -0.90 -29.03 -3.20
C TRP A 350 0.24 -28.54 -4.11
N SER A 351 1.28 -27.94 -3.55
CA SER A 351 2.43 -27.41 -4.28
C SER A 351 3.21 -28.52 -4.99
N ALA A 352 3.41 -29.66 -4.31
CA ALA A 352 4.06 -30.83 -4.89
C ALA A 352 3.29 -31.40 -6.09
N GLU A 353 1.97 -31.47 -6.01
CA GLU A 353 1.10 -31.94 -7.10
C GLU A 353 1.06 -30.98 -8.29
N ASN A 354 1.20 -29.67 -8.05
CA ASN A 354 1.00 -28.62 -9.06
C ASN A 354 2.30 -27.99 -9.58
N GLY A 355 3.46 -28.44 -9.10
CA GLY A 355 4.76 -27.90 -9.49
C GLY A 355 4.94 -26.42 -9.11
N VAL A 356 4.29 -25.98 -8.04
CA VAL A 356 4.42 -24.62 -7.49
C VAL A 356 5.44 -24.67 -6.36
N ILE A 357 6.32 -23.67 -6.31
CA ILE A 357 7.33 -23.54 -5.24
C ILE A 357 7.06 -22.27 -4.43
N GLY A 358 7.61 -22.21 -3.23
CA GLY A 358 7.51 -21.04 -2.36
C GLY A 358 8.55 -21.06 -1.25
N ALA A 359 8.75 -19.91 -0.62
CA ALA A 359 9.68 -19.81 0.50
C ALA A 359 9.10 -20.44 1.78
N ARG A 360 9.97 -21.12 2.53
CA ARG A 360 9.69 -21.77 3.80
C ARG A 360 9.83 -20.79 4.96
N TYR A 361 8.94 -19.80 5.03
CA TYR A 361 8.95 -18.83 6.12
C TYR A 361 8.71 -19.46 7.50
N ASP A 362 8.07 -20.62 7.55
CA ASP A 362 8.00 -21.46 8.75
C ASP A 362 9.38 -21.83 9.26
N ILE A 363 10.29 -22.29 8.38
CA ILE A 363 11.67 -22.59 8.78
C ILE A 363 12.37 -21.31 9.25
N ALA A 364 12.19 -20.20 8.53
CA ALA A 364 12.85 -18.93 8.84
C ALA A 364 12.47 -18.33 10.20
N THR A 365 11.33 -18.74 10.76
CA THR A 365 10.76 -18.15 11.98
C THR A 365 10.58 -19.18 13.11
N ALA A 366 10.98 -20.42 12.88
CA ALA A 366 10.99 -21.47 13.90
C ALA A 366 12.27 -21.43 14.72
N LEU A 367 12.16 -21.74 16.02
CA LEU A 367 13.32 -21.96 16.87
C LEU A 367 14.21 -23.06 16.27
N ASP A 368 15.52 -22.83 16.23
CA ASP A 368 16.52 -23.73 15.64
C ASP A 368 16.23 -24.14 14.18
N ASN A 369 15.48 -23.33 13.43
CA ASN A 369 15.04 -23.62 12.06
C ASN A 369 14.23 -24.92 11.95
N ASN A 370 13.50 -25.30 13.00
CA ASN A 370 12.77 -26.56 13.08
C ASN A 370 11.24 -26.36 13.11
N PRO A 371 10.53 -26.37 11.96
CA PRO A 371 9.07 -26.23 11.91
C PRO A 371 8.34 -27.59 12.02
N VAL A 372 8.90 -28.61 12.68
CA VAL A 372 8.34 -29.99 12.71
C VAL A 372 6.97 -30.06 13.36
N ASN A 373 6.05 -30.79 12.73
CA ASN A 373 4.63 -30.91 13.10
C ASN A 373 4.35 -31.69 14.42
N ASP A 374 4.85 -31.23 15.57
CA ASP A 374 4.50 -31.74 16.89
C ASP A 374 4.19 -30.63 17.91
N GLU A 375 3.63 -30.99 19.07
CA GLU A 375 3.21 -30.03 20.10
C GLU A 375 4.38 -29.31 20.80
N SER A 376 5.64 -29.63 20.45
CA SER A 376 6.84 -28.97 21.00
C SER A 376 7.27 -27.74 20.20
N GLN A 377 6.54 -27.39 19.13
CA GLN A 377 6.81 -26.22 18.30
C GLN A 377 6.64 -24.91 19.05
N LEU A 378 7.75 -24.22 19.23
CA LEU A 378 7.74 -22.83 19.63
C LEU A 378 8.29 -21.98 18.48
N PRO A 379 7.58 -20.90 18.07
CA PRO A 379 8.21 -19.83 17.31
C PRO A 379 9.50 -19.39 18.01
N ASP A 380 10.48 -18.93 17.24
CA ASP A 380 11.51 -18.09 17.85
C ASP A 380 10.82 -16.76 18.23
N GLU A 381 10.41 -16.64 19.49
CA GLU A 381 9.67 -15.48 20.00
C GLU A 381 10.42 -14.15 19.79
N SER A 382 11.74 -14.18 19.60
CA SER A 382 12.52 -12.98 19.32
C SER A 382 12.23 -12.40 17.93
N LEU A 383 11.65 -13.18 17.03
CA LEU A 383 11.33 -12.81 15.65
C LEU A 383 9.89 -12.29 15.48
N PHE A 384 9.09 -12.25 16.55
CA PHE A 384 7.69 -11.84 16.50
C PHE A 384 7.38 -10.64 17.39
N SER A 385 6.36 -9.89 17.00
CA SER A 385 5.77 -8.86 17.84
C SER A 385 4.99 -9.50 19.00
N ARG A 386 5.27 -9.02 20.22
CA ARG A 386 4.55 -9.42 21.44
C ARG A 386 3.25 -8.65 21.67
N ASN A 387 2.95 -7.67 20.82
CA ASN A 387 1.86 -6.73 21.02
C ASN A 387 0.49 -7.21 20.50
N THR A 388 0.41 -8.42 19.92
CA THR A 388 -0.82 -8.93 19.32
C THR A 388 -1.16 -10.33 19.81
N GLN A 389 -2.46 -10.62 19.92
CA GLN A 389 -3.01 -11.96 20.11
C GLN A 389 -3.52 -12.53 18.78
N PRO A 390 -3.28 -13.81 18.45
CA PRO A 390 -2.44 -14.74 19.21
C PRO A 390 -0.98 -14.27 19.22
N TYR A 391 -0.30 -14.51 20.36
CA TYR A 391 1.14 -14.23 20.46
C TYR A 391 1.88 -14.96 19.34
N ASN A 392 2.91 -14.31 18.80
CA ASN A 392 3.79 -14.88 17.78
C ASN A 392 3.14 -15.15 16.40
N LEU A 393 2.19 -14.31 15.98
CA LEU A 393 1.65 -14.34 14.61
C LEU A 393 2.37 -13.39 13.65
N HIS A 394 2.63 -12.16 14.08
CA HIS A 394 3.17 -11.10 13.22
C HIS A 394 4.69 -11.00 13.43
N PRO A 395 5.51 -11.32 12.42
CA PRO A 395 6.95 -11.14 12.50
C PRO A 395 7.29 -9.66 12.74
N ASN A 396 8.18 -9.41 13.69
CA ASN A 396 8.76 -8.08 13.89
C ASN A 396 9.82 -7.80 12.81
N GLN A 397 10.53 -6.70 12.92
CA GLN A 397 11.64 -6.38 11.99
C GLN A 397 12.65 -7.53 11.81
N ALA A 398 13.08 -8.20 12.90
CA ALA A 398 14.05 -9.29 12.81
C ALA A 398 13.46 -10.50 12.06
N GLY A 399 12.21 -10.88 12.36
CA GLY A 399 11.54 -11.97 11.66
C GLY A 399 11.37 -11.72 10.17
N GLN A 400 11.02 -10.49 9.77
CA GLN A 400 10.92 -10.12 8.36
C GLN A 400 12.27 -10.19 7.62
N ILE A 401 13.37 -9.86 8.30
CA ILE A 401 14.73 -10.01 7.75
C ILE A 401 15.07 -11.49 7.54
N GLU A 402 14.77 -12.37 8.50
CA GLU A 402 14.99 -13.81 8.32
C GLU A 402 14.12 -14.40 7.20
N MET A 403 12.86 -13.96 7.10
CA MET A 403 11.99 -14.32 5.97
C MET A 403 12.60 -13.89 4.63
N TYR A 404 13.16 -12.67 4.54
CA TYR A 404 13.82 -12.20 3.32
C TYR A 404 15.08 -13.02 2.98
N ARG A 405 15.91 -13.37 3.98
CA ARG A 405 17.05 -14.26 3.75
C ARG A 405 16.61 -15.61 3.23
N ARG A 406 15.56 -16.18 3.81
CA ARG A 406 14.98 -17.45 3.37
C ARG A 406 14.43 -17.38 1.94
N LEU A 407 13.80 -16.27 1.57
CA LEU A 407 13.31 -16.02 0.22
C LEU A 407 14.42 -16.19 -0.83
N SER A 408 15.64 -15.70 -0.55
CA SER A 408 16.78 -15.82 -1.45
C SER A 408 17.32 -17.25 -1.61
N ILE A 409 17.16 -18.08 -0.58
CA ILE A 409 17.60 -19.48 -0.56
C ILE A 409 16.61 -20.34 -1.35
N ASP A 410 15.31 -20.18 -1.09
CA ASP A 410 14.29 -21.06 -1.63
C ASP A 410 13.84 -20.63 -3.05
N LEU A 411 13.84 -19.33 -3.34
CA LEU A 411 13.39 -18.76 -4.62
C LEU A 411 14.50 -17.96 -5.31
N PRO A 412 15.68 -18.55 -5.60
CA PRO A 412 16.79 -17.81 -6.21
C PRO A 412 16.42 -17.25 -7.60
N ASP A 413 15.48 -17.89 -8.31
CA ASP A 413 15.00 -17.45 -9.62
C ASP A 413 14.26 -16.11 -9.60
N LEU A 414 13.76 -15.68 -8.43
CA LEU A 414 13.11 -14.39 -8.23
C LEU A 414 14.09 -13.21 -8.34
N PHE A 415 15.37 -13.45 -8.02
CA PHE A 415 16.43 -12.45 -7.87
C PHE A 415 17.12 -12.11 -9.21
N TYR A 416 16.89 -12.92 -10.26
CA TYR A 416 17.41 -12.64 -11.59
C TYR A 416 16.41 -11.79 -12.41
N CYS A 417 16.93 -10.78 -13.09
CA CYS A 417 16.16 -9.97 -14.04
C CYS A 417 15.59 -10.87 -15.15
N ILE A 418 14.30 -10.72 -15.44
CA ILE A 418 13.73 -11.28 -16.67
C ILE A 418 14.11 -10.33 -17.79
N GLY A 419 14.80 -10.84 -18.81
CA GLY A 419 15.12 -10.12 -20.04
C GLY A 419 13.89 -9.76 -20.87
#